data_AF-A0A1Y2D4N1-F1
#
_entry.id   AF-A0A1Y2D4N1-F1
#
_cell.length_a   1.000
_cell.length_b   1.000
_cell.length_c   1.000
_cell.angle_alpha   90.00
_cell.angle_beta   90.00
_cell.angle_gamma   90.00
#
_symmetry.space_group_name_H-M   'P 1'
#
loop_
_entity.id
_entity.type
_entity.pdbx_description
1 polymer ?
#
loop_
_entity_poly.entity_id
_entity_poly.type
_entity_poly.pdbx_seq_one_letter_code
_entity_poly.pdbx_strand_id
1 'polypeptide(L)'
;MMRSQRGDLPLSVVGSFWINIHLVYILMPVSGILSHFLGIQVGLWTAYFSFLNAFSHVVMFLIFGRKYNPGLVVSILLNIPFGLYTVYYFISNNLISFKGNILSIILGIIAQASMMIYGFGFLVPRMKREGYALSSKKEEKKT
;
A
#
# COMPACT_ATOMS: atom_id res chain seq x y z
N MET A 1 -23.04 -0.14 8.55
CA MET A 1 -21.78 0.42 8.00
C MET A 1 -20.85 0.75 9.14
N MET A 2 -19.77 -0.02 9.34
CA MET A 2 -18.79 0.21 10.41
C MET A 2 -17.92 1.43 10.05
N ARG A 3 -18.30 2.61 10.52
CA ARG A 3 -17.48 3.82 10.42
C ARG A 3 -16.55 3.85 11.64
N SER A 4 -15.24 3.88 11.43
CA SER A 4 -14.27 4.08 12.51
C SER A 4 -14.55 5.44 13.16
N GLN A 5 -14.93 5.46 14.44
CA GLN A 5 -15.12 6.68 15.23
C GLN A 5 -13.83 7.15 15.95
N ARG A 6 -12.68 6.49 15.70
CA ARG A 6 -11.40 6.91 16.29
C ARG A 6 -10.43 7.37 15.22
N GLY A 7 -10.13 8.67 15.26
CA GLY A 7 -8.94 9.33 14.72
C GLY A 7 -8.39 8.74 13.41
N ASP A 8 -8.87 9.28 12.30
CA ASP A 8 -8.45 9.13 10.89
C ASP A 8 -6.99 9.56 10.61
N LEU A 9 -6.07 9.18 11.49
CA LEU A 9 -4.64 9.38 11.36
C LEU A 9 -4.01 8.09 10.79
N PRO A 10 -2.88 8.14 10.06
CA PRO A 10 -2.31 9.34 9.47
C PRO A 10 -3.12 9.87 8.26
N LEU A 11 -3.99 9.05 7.68
CA LEU A 11 -4.82 9.37 6.51
C LEU A 11 -6.29 9.04 6.80
N SER A 12 -7.19 9.94 6.37
CA SER A 12 -8.63 9.69 6.39
C SER A 12 -9.06 8.65 5.36
N VAL A 13 -10.31 8.21 5.44
CA VAL A 13 -10.93 7.34 4.43
C VAL A 13 -10.77 7.91 3.02
N VAL A 14 -10.99 9.21 2.85
CA VAL A 14 -10.85 9.89 1.55
C VAL A 14 -9.40 9.91 1.09
N GLY A 15 -8.45 10.17 2.00
CA GLY A 15 -7.02 10.13 1.68
C GLY A 15 -6.54 8.72 1.30
N SER A 16 -7.03 7.70 2.01
CA SER A 16 -6.76 6.29 1.72
C SER A 16 -7.37 5.84 0.39
N PHE A 17 -8.51 6.41 -0.01
CA PHE A 17 -9.07 6.16 -1.33
C PHE A 17 -8.18 6.76 -2.45
N TRP A 18 -7.80 8.03 -2.33
CA TRP A 18 -7.01 8.73 -3.35
C TRP A 18 -5.58 8.20 -3.52
N ILE A 19 -4.96 7.75 -2.44
CA ILE A 19 -3.62 7.15 -2.50
C ILE A 19 -3.64 5.81 -3.27
N ASN A 20 -4.72 5.03 -3.14
CA ASN A 20 -4.83 3.70 -3.75
C ASN A 20 -5.33 3.73 -5.20
N ILE A 21 -6.13 4.72 -5.60
CA ILE A 21 -6.77 4.69 -6.93
C ILE A 21 -5.76 4.61 -8.08
N HIS A 22 -4.72 5.44 -8.06
CA HIS A 22 -3.73 5.52 -9.14
C HIS A 22 -2.87 4.25 -9.21
N LEU A 23 -2.40 3.76 -8.06
CA LEU A 23 -1.39 2.71 -8.02
C LEU A 23 -2.01 1.31 -7.88
N VAL A 24 -2.93 1.14 -6.93
CA VAL A 24 -3.52 -0.16 -6.62
C VAL A 24 -4.66 -0.51 -7.58
N TYR A 25 -5.54 0.45 -7.88
CA TYR A 25 -6.73 0.15 -8.68
C TYR A 25 -6.52 0.31 -10.18
N ILE A 26 -5.54 1.12 -10.60
CA ILE A 26 -5.24 1.32 -12.02
C ILE A 26 -3.92 0.64 -12.40
N LEU A 27 -2.80 1.05 -11.79
CA LEU A 27 -1.48 0.62 -12.25
C LEU A 27 -1.23 -0.88 -12.06
N MET A 28 -1.66 -1.47 -10.94
CA MET A 28 -1.49 -2.92 -10.70
C MET A 28 -2.28 -3.79 -11.69
N PRO A 29 -3.60 -3.60 -11.92
CA PRO A 29 -4.33 -4.36 -12.94
C PRO A 29 -3.75 -4.17 -14.35
N VAL A 30 -3.40 -2.93 -14.70
CA VAL A 30 -2.75 -2.63 -15.99
C VAL A 30 -1.43 -3.36 -16.13
N SER A 31 -0.61 -3.38 -15.08
CA SER A 31 0.64 -4.14 -15.06
C SER A 31 0.43 -5.65 -15.20
N GLY A 32 -0.61 -6.19 -14.56
CA GLY A 32 -1.00 -7.59 -14.74
C GLY A 32 -1.34 -7.91 -16.19
N ILE A 33 -2.15 -7.07 -16.84
CA ILE A 33 -2.50 -7.20 -18.27
C ILE A 33 -1.24 -7.06 -19.14
N LEU A 34 -0.41 -6.05 -18.89
CA LEU A 34 0.82 -5.83 -19.64
C LEU A 34 1.82 -6.97 -19.50
N SER A 35 1.83 -7.68 -18.37
CA SER A 35 2.71 -8.82 -18.17
C SER A 35 2.46 -9.96 -19.16
N HIS A 36 1.22 -10.09 -19.65
CA HIS A 36 0.87 -11.04 -20.71
C HIS A 36 1.55 -10.70 -22.04
N PHE A 37 1.67 -9.41 -22.37
CA PHE A 37 2.20 -8.94 -23.66
C PHE A 37 3.71 -8.64 -23.64
N LEU A 38 4.22 -8.11 -22.52
CA LEU A 38 5.58 -7.59 -22.39
C LEU A 38 6.49 -8.49 -21.53
N GLY A 39 5.92 -9.56 -20.95
CA GLY A 39 6.64 -10.51 -20.12
C GLY A 39 6.49 -10.26 -18.62
N ILE A 40 6.91 -11.26 -17.85
CA ILE A 40 6.67 -11.35 -16.40
C ILE A 40 7.32 -10.21 -15.61
N GLN A 41 8.40 -9.61 -16.13
CA GLN A 41 9.17 -8.56 -15.45
C GLN A 41 8.32 -7.31 -15.19
N VAL A 42 7.41 -7.01 -16.11
CA VAL A 42 6.47 -5.87 -16.04
C VAL A 42 5.33 -6.14 -15.06
N GLY A 43 5.08 -7.40 -14.68
CA GLY A 43 4.07 -7.80 -13.70
C GLY A 43 4.62 -8.06 -12.30
N LEU A 44 5.82 -8.63 -12.19
CA LEU A 44 6.35 -9.15 -10.92
C LEU A 44 6.60 -8.06 -9.88
N TRP A 45 6.82 -6.81 -10.29
CA TRP A 45 6.96 -5.69 -9.35
C TRP A 45 5.71 -5.53 -8.46
N THR A 46 4.52 -5.94 -8.93
CA THR A 46 3.28 -5.90 -8.14
C THR A 46 3.34 -6.83 -6.93
N ALA A 47 4.01 -7.99 -7.04
CA ALA A 47 4.23 -8.91 -5.93
C ALA A 47 5.19 -8.30 -4.89
N TYR A 48 6.30 -7.69 -5.36
CA TYR A 48 7.22 -6.96 -4.50
C TYR A 48 6.55 -5.78 -3.81
N PHE A 49 5.78 -4.98 -4.56
CA PHE A 49 5.01 -3.87 -4.03
C PHE A 49 4.00 -4.34 -2.99
N SER A 50 3.26 -5.42 -3.24
CA SER A 50 2.29 -5.99 -2.29
C SER A 50 2.96 -6.37 -0.96
N PHE A 51 4.12 -7.03 -1.03
CA PHE A 51 4.92 -7.36 0.15
C PHE A 51 5.39 -6.10 0.89
N LEU A 52 5.98 -5.13 0.19
CA LEU A 52 6.46 -3.88 0.80
C LEU A 52 5.33 -3.05 1.44
N ASN A 53 4.18 -3.00 0.79
CA ASN A 53 2.99 -2.33 1.31
C ASN A 53 2.49 -3.01 2.60
N ALA A 54 2.44 -4.34 2.60
CA ALA A 54 2.06 -5.13 3.76
C ALA A 54 3.04 -4.98 4.92
N PHE A 55 4.33 -5.00 4.62
CA PHE A 55 5.39 -4.75 5.59
C PHE A 55 5.25 -3.36 6.22
N SER A 56 4.92 -2.34 5.42
CA SER A 56 4.68 -0.97 5.92
C SER A 56 3.50 -0.92 6.89
N HIS A 57 2.44 -1.70 6.67
CA HIS A 57 1.33 -1.81 7.62
C HIS A 57 1.72 -2.47 8.94
N VAL A 58 2.57 -3.51 8.89
CA VAL A 58 3.12 -4.15 10.10
C VAL A 58 3.97 -3.14 10.87
N VAL A 59 4.90 -2.46 10.19
CA VAL A 59 5.76 -1.43 10.80
C VAL A 59 4.94 -0.30 11.41
N MET A 60 3.96 0.25 10.67
CA MET A 60 3.08 1.30 11.20
C MET A 60 2.26 0.83 12.39
N PHE A 61 1.80 -0.42 12.40
CA PHE A 61 1.07 -0.97 13.55
C PHE A 61 1.95 -1.01 14.81
N LEU A 62 3.20 -1.47 14.67
CA LEU A 62 4.15 -1.53 15.77
C LEU A 62 4.49 -0.13 16.30
N ILE A 63 4.65 0.86 15.41
CA ILE A 63 4.98 2.24 15.78
C ILE A 63 3.79 2.96 16.43
N PHE A 64 2.58 2.81 15.91
CA PHE A 64 1.40 3.57 16.35
C PHE A 64 0.47 2.82 17.32
N GLY A 65 0.76 1.55 17.65
CA GLY A 65 0.12 0.81 18.74
C GLY A 65 -1.40 0.66 18.65
N ARG A 66 -1.97 0.43 17.45
CA ARG A 66 -3.43 0.38 17.27
C ARG A 66 -4.04 -0.97 17.63
N LYS A 67 -5.27 -1.01 18.18
CA LYS A 67 -5.94 -2.27 18.58
C LYS A 67 -6.55 -3.08 17.43
N TYR A 68 -6.98 -2.43 16.34
CA TYR A 68 -7.55 -3.12 15.16
C TYR A 68 -7.22 -2.34 13.89
N ASN A 69 -6.58 -3.00 12.94
CA ASN A 69 -6.28 -2.46 11.63
C ASN A 69 -6.65 -3.51 10.58
N PRO A 70 -7.75 -3.37 9.85
CA PRO A 70 -8.14 -4.34 8.82
C PRO A 70 -7.05 -4.49 7.74
N GLY A 71 -6.29 -3.42 7.47
CA GLY A 71 -5.13 -3.49 6.58
C GLY A 71 -4.00 -4.38 7.11
N LEU A 72 -3.82 -4.49 8.43
CA LEU A 72 -2.83 -5.41 9.02
C LEU A 72 -3.25 -6.87 8.83
N VAL A 73 -4.53 -7.19 9.03
CA VAL A 73 -5.06 -8.55 8.86
C VAL A 73 -4.84 -9.02 7.43
N VAL A 74 -5.24 -8.20 6.45
CA VAL A 74 -5.01 -8.49 5.02
C VAL A 74 -3.51 -8.57 4.70
N SER A 75 -2.69 -7.72 5.32
CA SER A 75 -1.25 -7.73 5.13
C SER A 75 -0.61 -9.05 5.57
N ILE A 76 -0.95 -9.54 6.76
CA ILE A 76 -0.38 -10.76 7.34
C ILE A 76 -0.91 -12.01 6.65
N LEU A 77 -2.22 -12.08 6.40
CA LEU A 77 -2.85 -13.32 5.92
C LEU A 77 -2.80 -13.47 4.40
N LEU A 78 -2.73 -12.36 3.65
CA LEU A 78 -2.80 -12.39 2.20
C LEU A 78 -1.53 -11.81 1.57
N ASN A 79 -1.22 -10.54 1.79
CA ASN A 79 -0.21 -9.86 0.98
C ASN A 79 1.22 -10.39 1.24
N ILE A 80 1.59 -10.67 2.49
CA ILE A 80 2.91 -11.22 2.81
C ILE A 80 3.04 -12.66 2.25
N PRO A 81 2.14 -13.61 2.55
CA PRO A 81 2.22 -14.96 2.00
C PRO A 81 2.18 -14.97 0.47
N PHE A 82 1.26 -14.22 -0.13
CA PHE A 82 1.10 -14.14 -1.58
C PHE A 82 2.33 -13.52 -2.27
N GLY A 83 2.83 -12.39 -1.76
CA GLY A 83 3.99 -11.70 -2.33
C GLY A 83 5.24 -12.58 -2.26
N LEU A 84 5.50 -13.20 -1.11
CA LEU A 84 6.63 -14.11 -0.93
C LEU A 84 6.51 -15.35 -1.80
N TYR A 85 5.34 -16.01 -1.80
CA TYR A 85 5.12 -17.23 -2.59
C TYR A 85 5.28 -16.96 -4.08
N THR A 86 4.73 -15.85 -4.58
CA THR A 86 4.84 -15.47 -5.98
C THR A 86 6.32 -15.32 -6.37
N VAL A 87 7.08 -14.51 -5.63
CA VAL A 87 8.51 -14.31 -5.89
C VAL A 87 9.29 -15.63 -5.81
N TYR A 88 9.05 -16.43 -4.77
CA TYR A 88 9.67 -17.75 -4.60
C TYR A 88 9.39 -18.66 -5.81
N TYR A 89 8.13 -18.77 -6.23
CA TYR A 89 7.72 -19.60 -7.35
C TYR A 89 8.42 -19.19 -8.65
N PHE A 90 8.49 -17.89 -8.95
CA PHE A 90 9.15 -17.40 -10.17
C PHE A 90 10.66 -17.65 -10.17
N ILE A 91 11.32 -17.50 -9.02
CA ILE A 91 12.76 -17.76 -8.88
C ILE A 91 13.05 -19.26 -8.94
N SER A 92 12.33 -20.09 -8.18
CA SER A 92 12.58 -21.54 -8.09
C SER A 92 12.32 -22.28 -9.40
N ASN A 93 11.43 -21.77 -10.25
CA ASN A 93 11.12 -22.36 -11.55
C ASN A 93 11.89 -21.72 -12.71
N ASN A 94 12.88 -20.85 -12.45
CA ASN A 94 13.66 -20.14 -13.46
C ASN A 94 12.79 -19.37 -14.49
N LEU A 95 11.63 -18.88 -14.05
CA LEU A 95 10.68 -18.16 -14.91
C LEU A 95 11.03 -16.68 -15.09
N ILE A 96 12.02 -16.20 -14.34
CA ILE A 96 12.54 -14.83 -14.45
C ILE A 96 14.06 -14.82 -14.46
N SER A 97 14.65 -13.97 -15.32
CA SER A 97 16.08 -13.74 -15.35
C SER A 97 16.53 -12.91 -14.14
N PHE A 98 17.80 -13.06 -13.73
CA PHE A 98 18.37 -12.27 -12.62
C PHE A 98 18.19 -10.76 -12.83
N LYS A 99 18.45 -10.25 -14.04
CA LYS A 99 18.27 -8.84 -14.40
C LYS A 99 16.79 -8.41 -14.30
N GLY A 100 15.87 -9.25 -14.79
CA GLY A 100 14.44 -9.00 -14.70
C GLY A 100 13.97 -8.91 -13.26
N ASN A 101 14.48 -9.78 -12.40
CA ASN A 101 14.15 -9.79 -10.98
C ASN A 101 14.60 -8.51 -10.26
N ILE A 102 15.84 -8.07 -10.51
CA ILE A 102 16.35 -6.79 -9.97
C ILE A 102 15.50 -5.61 -10.45
N LEU A 103 15.12 -5.58 -11.73
CA LEU A 103 14.26 -4.53 -12.27
C LEU A 103 12.89 -4.51 -11.57
N SER A 104 12.26 -5.68 -11.37
CA SER A 104 10.99 -5.78 -10.67
C SER A 104 11.08 -5.33 -9.20
N ILE A 105 12.18 -5.60 -8.51
CA ILE A 105 12.44 -5.09 -7.15
C ILE A 105 12.50 -3.56 -7.16
N ILE A 106 13.30 -2.97 -8.06
CA ILE A 106 13.46 -1.52 -8.17
C ILE A 106 12.11 -0.85 -8.44
N LEU A 107 11.33 -1.39 -9.38
CA LEU A 107 9.99 -0.87 -9.68
C LEU A 107 9.05 -0.98 -8.48
N GLY A 108 9.09 -2.07 -7.72
CA GLY A 108 8.30 -2.24 -6.50
C GLY A 108 8.66 -1.21 -5.42
N ILE A 109 9.95 -0.93 -5.24
CA ILE A 109 10.43 0.09 -4.31
C ILE A 109 9.99 1.49 -4.76
N ILE A 110 10.13 1.82 -6.04
CA ILE A 110 9.70 3.12 -6.60
C ILE A 110 8.18 3.29 -6.43
N ALA A 111 7.40 2.24 -6.70
CA ALA A 111 5.96 2.26 -6.49
C ALA A 111 5.61 2.52 -5.02
N GLN A 112 6.25 1.84 -4.08
CA GLN A 112 6.04 2.05 -2.65
C GLN A 112 6.45 3.46 -2.20
N ALA A 113 7.61 3.93 -2.65
CA ALA A 113 8.10 5.27 -2.32
C ALA A 113 7.19 6.37 -2.88
N SER A 114 6.74 6.24 -4.14
CA SER A 114 5.83 7.20 -4.76
C SER A 114 4.49 7.26 -4.02
N MET A 115 3.95 6.11 -3.60
CA MET A 115 2.77 6.04 -2.75
C MET A 115 2.98 6.78 -1.43
N MET A 116 4.08 6.51 -0.72
CA MET A 116 4.37 7.18 0.55
C MET A 116 4.54 8.70 0.40
N ILE A 117 5.25 9.16 -0.62
CA ILE A 117 5.44 10.59 -0.92
C ILE A 117 4.10 11.25 -1.24
N TYR A 118 3.28 10.63 -2.07
CA TYR A 118 1.96 11.18 -2.40
C TYR A 118 1.03 11.23 -1.18
N GLY A 119 1.00 10.16 -0.37
CA GLY A 119 0.22 10.08 0.85
C GLY A 119 0.63 11.09 1.91
N PHE A 120 1.86 10.96 2.42
CA PHE A 120 2.34 11.76 3.55
C PHE A 120 2.82 13.16 3.13
N GLY A 121 3.40 13.30 1.94
CA GLY A 121 3.97 14.55 1.46
C GLY A 121 2.96 15.49 0.80
N PHE A 122 1.93 14.97 0.12
CA PHE A 122 0.96 15.80 -0.61
C PHE A 122 -0.45 15.75 -0.02
N LEU A 123 -1.02 14.56 0.15
CA LEU A 123 -2.41 14.40 0.60
C LEU A 123 -2.60 14.85 2.05
N VAL A 124 -1.76 14.39 2.98
CA VAL A 124 -1.89 14.77 4.41
C VAL A 124 -1.83 16.30 4.61
N PRO A 125 -0.86 17.04 4.05
CA PRO A 125 -0.83 18.50 4.18
C PRO A 125 -2.02 19.18 3.52
N ARG A 126 -2.45 18.71 2.33
CA ARG A 126 -3.61 19.27 1.62
C ARG A 126 -4.90 19.11 2.43
N MET A 127 -5.13 17.93 2.98
CA MET A 127 -6.30 17.64 3.81
C MET A 127 -6.34 18.46 5.10
N LYS A 128 -5.18 18.74 5.70
CA LYS A 128 -5.08 19.66 6.85
C LYS A 128 -5.49 21.09 6.47
N ARG A 129 -5.07 21.58 5.30
CA ARG A 129 -5.43 22.92 4.79
C ARG A 129 -6.92 23.04 4.47
N GLU A 130 -7.51 22.01 3.89
CA GLU A 130 -8.93 22.01 3.47
C GLU A 130 -9.91 21.73 4.63
N GLY A 131 -9.45 21.68 5.89
CA GLY A 131 -10.32 21.56 7.07
C GLY A 131 -10.82 20.14 7.36
N TYR A 132 -10.51 19.15 6.52
CA TYR A 132 -10.86 17.74 6.77
C TYR A 132 -10.16 17.13 7.99
N ALA A 133 -9.13 17.79 8.53
CA ALA A 133 -8.39 17.36 9.73
C ALA A 133 -8.98 17.89 11.06
N LEU A 134 -10.06 18.68 11.04
CA LEU A 134 -10.62 19.30 12.24
C LEU A 134 -12.07 18.88 12.48
N SER A 135 -12.26 17.71 13.11
CA SER A 135 -13.51 17.44 13.85
C SER A 135 -13.33 16.68 15.17
N SER A 136 -12.13 16.29 15.61
CA SER A 136 -12.00 15.57 16.89
C SER A 136 -11.86 16.46 18.12
N LYS A 137 -11.51 17.76 17.97
CA LYS A 137 -11.28 18.63 19.14
C LYS A 137 -12.54 19.28 19.74
N LYS A 138 -13.72 19.11 19.13
CA LYS A 138 -14.97 19.74 19.60
C LYS A 138 -15.85 18.84 20.47
N GLU A 139 -15.65 17.52 20.47
CA GLU A 139 -16.45 16.60 21.30
C GLU A 139 -15.85 16.35 22.68
N GLU A 140 -14.52 16.37 22.82
CA GLU A 140 -13.83 16.17 24.12
C GLU A 140 -13.99 17.34 25.11
N LYS A 141 -14.57 18.47 24.66
CA LYS A 141 -14.88 19.63 25.52
C LYS A 141 -16.36 19.72 25.92
N LYS A 142 -17.17 18.71 25.58
CA LYS A 142 -18.63 18.68 25.87
C LYS A 142 -19.10 17.47 26.69
N THR A 143 -18.17 16.66 27.19
CA THR A 143 -18.39 15.62 28.22
C THR A 143 -17.48 15.90 29.40
#